data_AF-A0A1E1WR41-F1
#
_entry.id   AF-A0A1E1WR41-F1
#
_cell.length_a   1.000
_cell.length_b   1.000
_cell.length_c   1.000
_cell.angle_alpha   90.00
_cell.angle_beta   90.00
_cell.angle_gamma   90.00
#
_symmetry.space_group_name_H-M   'P 1'
#
loop_
_entity.id
_entity.type
_entity.pdbx_description
1 polymer ?
#
loop_
_entity_poly.entity_id
_entity_poly.type
_entity_poly.pdbx_seq_one_letter_code
_entity_poly.pdbx_strand_id
1 'polypeptide(L)'
;PDSSWSTYFKDNEVLLQIDKDVRRLCPDISFFQSATEFPCPEIVNSNGVKRLHKRVEQSVLKYSTLERRGLGVAKLSNEIHRSDSLSCGDYAPLSEGCEAHWEVVERMLFLYAKLNPGQGYVQGMNEIIGPIYHTFAIDADKEYRQHAEADCFFCFTNLMAEIRDFFIRTLDETESGINYMMSKLCDCVKRNDPAVWTQLARQELRPQYYSFRWLTLLLSQEFSLPDVERIWDSLFADPQRFEFLIYICCAMILLVRENLLSGDFASNVKLLQSFPPMDVSLILNKAVEISNSHCSQHTTFLQKHF
;
A
#
# COMPACT_ATOMS: atom_id res chain seq x y z
N PRO A 1 -31.72 12.40 -0.45
CA PRO A 1 -30.26 12.51 -0.73
C PRO A 1 -29.43 12.59 0.55
N ASP A 2 -29.94 13.27 1.59
CA ASP A 2 -29.21 13.53 2.84
C ASP A 2 -29.76 12.75 4.06
N SER A 3 -30.14 11.48 3.88
CA SER A 3 -30.56 10.67 5.02
C SER A 3 -29.34 10.14 5.78
N SER A 4 -29.40 10.16 7.11
CA SER A 4 -28.39 9.55 7.98
C SER A 4 -28.11 8.09 7.62
N TRP A 5 -29.14 7.37 7.19
CA TRP A 5 -29.03 6.01 6.66
C TRP A 5 -28.21 5.91 5.39
N SER A 6 -28.37 6.84 4.44
CA SER A 6 -27.57 6.82 3.21
C SER A 6 -26.07 7.02 3.51
N THR A 7 -25.74 7.94 4.41
CA THR A 7 -24.35 8.14 4.87
C THR A 7 -23.83 6.91 5.60
N TYR A 8 -24.64 6.30 6.47
CA TYR A 8 -24.26 5.09 7.19
C TYR A 8 -23.89 3.93 6.25
N PHE A 9 -24.69 3.68 5.21
CA PHE A 9 -24.41 2.61 4.24
C PHE A 9 -23.17 2.90 3.38
N LYS A 10 -23.00 4.15 2.92
CA LYS A 10 -21.79 4.55 2.19
C LYS A 10 -20.52 4.40 3.03
N ASP A 11 -20.60 4.79 4.30
CA ASP A 11 -19.49 4.59 5.24
C ASP A 11 -19.17 3.10 5.43
N ASN A 12 -20.18 2.23 5.45
CA ASN A 12 -19.96 0.77 5.57
C ASN A 12 -19.33 0.18 4.30
N GLU A 13 -19.63 0.70 3.12
CA GLU A 13 -18.98 0.27 1.87
C GLU A 13 -17.49 0.63 1.89
N VAL A 14 -17.15 1.87 2.27
CA VAL A 14 -15.77 2.32 2.44
C VAL A 14 -15.06 1.49 3.50
N LEU A 15 -15.69 1.28 4.65
CA LEU A 15 -15.09 0.53 5.75
C LEU A 15 -14.87 -0.94 5.40
N LEU A 16 -15.80 -1.58 4.66
CA LEU A 16 -15.62 -2.94 4.17
C LEU A 16 -14.43 -3.06 3.21
N GLN A 17 -14.15 -2.03 2.43
CA GLN A 17 -12.97 -2.00 1.57
C GLN A 17 -11.69 -1.88 2.39
N ILE A 18 -11.67 -0.95 3.35
CA ILE A 18 -10.52 -0.75 4.25
C ILE A 18 -10.22 -2.03 5.04
N ASP A 19 -11.23 -2.64 5.69
CA ASP A 19 -11.07 -3.88 6.49
C ASP A 19 -10.41 -5.00 5.68
N LYS A 20 -10.83 -5.21 4.42
CA LYS A 20 -10.23 -6.21 3.52
C LYS A 20 -8.76 -5.92 3.20
N ASP A 21 -8.44 -4.66 2.98
CA ASP A 21 -7.10 -4.24 2.58
C ASP A 21 -6.12 -4.29 3.77
N VAL A 22 -6.52 -3.80 4.95
CA VAL A 22 -5.66 -3.81 6.16
C VAL A 22 -5.43 -5.22 6.71
N ARG A 23 -6.39 -6.14 6.54
CA ARG A 23 -6.20 -7.56 6.91
C ARG A 23 -5.14 -8.26 6.08
N ARG A 24 -4.81 -7.74 4.90
CA ARG A 24 -3.81 -8.29 3.99
C ARG A 24 -2.51 -7.49 3.98
N LEU A 25 -2.41 -6.45 4.81
CA LEU A 25 -1.26 -5.58 4.89
C LEU A 25 -0.04 -6.34 5.40
N CYS A 26 1.06 -6.28 4.64
CA CYS A 26 2.34 -6.94 4.93
C CYS A 26 2.17 -8.36 5.52
N PRO A 27 1.63 -9.32 4.74
CA PRO A 27 1.23 -10.63 5.27
C PRO A 27 2.41 -11.47 5.76
N ASP A 28 3.62 -11.13 5.33
CA ASP A 28 4.87 -11.81 5.69
C ASP A 28 5.35 -11.48 7.11
N ILE A 29 4.75 -10.50 7.78
CA ILE A 29 5.06 -10.14 9.17
C ILE A 29 3.83 -10.28 10.07
N SER A 30 4.05 -10.80 11.28
CA SER A 30 2.97 -10.95 12.28
C SER A 30 2.62 -9.65 12.99
N PHE A 31 3.41 -8.59 12.80
CA PHE A 31 3.27 -7.30 13.49
C PHE A 31 1.83 -6.78 13.43
N PHE A 32 1.25 -6.65 12.23
CA PHE A 32 -0.09 -6.09 12.07
C PHE A 32 -1.19 -6.90 12.76
N GLN A 33 -0.96 -8.20 12.98
CA GLN A 33 -1.90 -9.12 13.65
C GLN A 33 -1.70 -9.18 15.16
N SER A 34 -0.54 -8.70 15.64
CA SER A 34 -0.22 -8.67 17.05
C SER A 34 -0.93 -7.53 17.78
N ALA A 35 -1.06 -7.68 19.09
CA ALA A 35 -1.68 -6.67 19.94
C ALA A 35 -0.78 -5.44 20.06
N THR A 36 -1.36 -4.24 19.92
CA THR A 36 -0.64 -3.02 20.27
C THR A 36 -0.41 -2.93 21.78
N GLU A 37 0.74 -2.37 22.19
CA GLU A 37 1.02 -2.01 23.59
C GLU A 37 0.06 -0.91 24.09
N PHE A 38 -0.48 -0.10 23.17
CA PHE A 38 -1.29 1.08 23.47
C PHE A 38 -2.67 1.00 22.80
N PRO A 39 -3.57 0.13 23.27
CA PRO A 39 -4.93 0.06 22.75
C PRO A 39 -5.74 1.29 23.16
N CYS A 40 -6.63 1.76 22.29
CA CYS A 40 -7.57 2.85 22.60
C CYS A 40 -8.63 2.38 23.61
N PRO A 41 -8.60 2.84 24.89
CA PRO A 41 -9.45 2.29 25.95
C PRO A 41 -10.94 2.47 25.69
N GLU A 42 -11.31 3.56 25.03
CA GLU A 42 -12.70 3.82 24.66
C GLU A 42 -13.25 2.83 23.64
N ILE A 43 -12.40 2.31 22.75
CA ILE A 43 -12.79 1.38 21.69
C ILE A 43 -12.79 -0.04 22.24
N VAL A 44 -11.70 -0.44 22.89
CA VAL A 44 -11.51 -1.84 23.30
C VAL A 44 -12.45 -2.27 24.43
N ASN A 45 -12.93 -1.34 25.26
CA ASN A 45 -13.86 -1.58 26.36
C ASN A 45 -15.32 -1.22 26.01
N SER A 46 -15.63 -1.08 24.72
CA SER A 46 -16.97 -0.70 24.26
C SER A 46 -17.95 -1.87 24.14
N ASN A 47 -17.64 -3.06 24.68
CA ASN A 47 -18.32 -4.32 24.35
C ASN A 47 -18.41 -4.59 22.82
N GLY A 48 -17.48 -4.01 22.06
CA GLY A 48 -17.43 -4.10 20.59
C GLY A 48 -18.34 -3.14 19.83
N VAL A 49 -19.08 -2.26 20.49
CA VAL A 49 -19.97 -1.29 19.81
C VAL A 49 -19.17 -0.29 18.97
N LYS A 50 -18.00 0.13 19.46
CA LYS A 50 -17.13 1.10 18.76
C LYS A 50 -16.09 0.45 17.84
N ARG A 51 -16.01 -0.88 17.78
CA ARG A 51 -15.05 -1.58 16.91
C ARG A 51 -15.52 -1.58 15.47
N LEU A 52 -14.70 -1.03 14.58
CA LEU A 52 -15.04 -0.85 13.18
C LEU A 52 -15.22 -2.19 12.44
N HIS A 53 -14.32 -3.14 12.62
CA HIS A 53 -14.50 -4.48 12.04
C HIS A 53 -15.84 -5.17 12.41
N LYS A 54 -16.39 -4.97 13.62
CA LYS A 54 -17.71 -5.53 14.00
C LYS A 54 -18.85 -4.87 13.22
N ARG A 55 -18.72 -3.59 12.90
CA ARG A 55 -19.68 -2.87 12.05
C ARG A 55 -19.69 -3.45 10.63
N VAL A 56 -18.53 -3.86 10.12
CA VAL A 56 -18.40 -4.56 8.84
C VAL A 56 -19.06 -5.93 8.89
N GLU A 57 -18.74 -6.76 9.90
CA GLU A 57 -19.32 -8.11 10.08
C GLU A 57 -20.86 -8.10 10.12
N GLN A 58 -21.46 -7.10 10.77
CA GLN A 58 -22.92 -6.95 10.86
C GLN A 58 -23.57 -6.47 9.55
N SER A 59 -22.78 -5.87 8.65
CA SER A 59 -23.24 -5.36 7.35
C SER A 59 -23.28 -6.45 6.28
N VAL A 60 -22.49 -7.52 6.45
CA VAL A 60 -22.45 -8.66 5.52
C VAL A 60 -23.47 -9.71 5.97
N LEU A 61 -24.53 -9.91 5.18
CA LEU A 61 -25.48 -11.01 5.41
C LEU A 61 -24.72 -12.35 5.35
N LYS A 62 -24.64 -13.06 6.48
CA LYS A 62 -24.21 -14.46 6.52
C LYS A 62 -25.27 -15.29 5.79
N TYR A 63 -25.08 -15.55 4.50
CA TYR A 63 -25.96 -16.46 3.78
C TYR A 63 -25.52 -17.90 4.07
N SER A 64 -26.44 -18.73 4.53
CA SER A 64 -26.30 -20.18 4.47
C SER A 64 -26.77 -20.63 3.09
N THR A 65 -25.93 -21.32 2.32
CA THR A 65 -26.37 -21.97 1.08
C THR A 65 -27.52 -22.92 1.40
N LEU A 66 -28.73 -22.61 0.95
CA LEU A 66 -29.87 -23.52 1.03
C LEU A 66 -29.64 -24.67 0.04
N GLU A 67 -29.24 -25.85 0.53
CA GLU A 67 -29.28 -27.07 -0.28
C GLU A 67 -30.75 -27.44 -0.56
N ARG A 68 -31.20 -27.19 -1.80
CA ARG A 68 -32.48 -27.72 -2.29
C ARG A 68 -32.27 -29.13 -2.82
N ARG A 69 -32.56 -30.15 -2.01
CA ARG A 69 -33.00 -31.45 -2.54
C ARG A 69 -34.50 -31.39 -2.81
N GLY A 70 -34.90 -31.97 -3.93
CA GLY A 70 -36.22 -31.76 -4.55
C GLY A 70 -37.45 -31.97 -3.67
N LEU A 71 -38.55 -31.37 -4.15
CA LEU A 71 -39.96 -31.48 -3.76
C LEU A 71 -40.26 -31.88 -2.30
N GLY A 72 -40.42 -30.86 -1.46
CA GLY A 72 -41.23 -30.92 -0.24
C GLY A 72 -40.42 -30.91 1.05
N VAL A 73 -40.56 -29.80 1.80
CA VAL A 73 -40.03 -29.52 3.14
C VAL A 73 -38.58 -29.02 3.18
N ALA A 74 -38.44 -27.69 3.25
CA ALA A 74 -37.21 -27.05 3.70
C ALA A 74 -37.08 -27.28 5.22
N LYS A 75 -36.13 -28.11 5.64
CA LYS A 75 -35.78 -28.24 7.05
C LYS A 75 -34.78 -27.12 7.38
N LEU A 76 -35.17 -26.20 8.27
CA LEU A 76 -34.23 -25.23 8.84
C LEU A 76 -33.29 -26.01 9.76
N SER A 77 -32.13 -26.44 9.27
CA SER A 77 -31.10 -27.05 10.11
C SER A 77 -30.46 -25.94 10.95
N ASN A 78 -30.85 -25.84 12.22
CA ASN A 78 -30.14 -25.05 13.24
C ASN A 78 -28.83 -25.70 13.70
N GLU A 79 -28.33 -26.69 12.96
CA GLU A 79 -27.00 -27.21 13.18
C GLU A 79 -26.02 -26.18 12.63
N ILE A 80 -25.45 -25.41 13.56
CA ILE A 80 -24.16 -24.75 13.39
C ILE A 80 -23.16 -25.88 13.16
N HIS A 81 -23.12 -26.41 11.94
CA HIS A 81 -21.87 -26.91 11.42
C HIS A 81 -20.95 -25.70 11.44
N ARG A 82 -20.03 -25.68 12.41
CA ARG A 82 -18.76 -24.99 12.24
C ARG A 82 -18.23 -25.50 10.92
N SER A 83 -18.52 -24.77 9.85
CA SER A 83 -17.99 -25.04 8.56
C SER A 83 -16.51 -24.74 8.70
N ASP A 84 -15.70 -25.79 8.88
CA ASP A 84 -14.25 -25.80 8.72
C ASP A 84 -13.84 -25.47 7.26
N SER A 85 -14.63 -24.65 6.57
CA SER A 85 -14.34 -24.01 5.28
C SER A 85 -13.97 -22.54 5.49
N LEU A 86 -13.25 -22.24 6.57
CA LEU A 86 -12.39 -21.06 6.70
C LEU A 86 -11.12 -21.30 5.87
N SER A 87 -11.26 -21.29 4.54
CA SER A 87 -10.12 -21.33 3.63
C SER A 87 -9.90 -19.96 2.99
N CYS A 88 -9.19 -19.07 3.71
CA CYS A 88 -8.28 -18.02 3.23
C CYS A 88 -8.17 -16.92 4.31
N GLY A 89 -7.11 -16.92 5.11
CA GLY A 89 -6.53 -15.69 5.69
C GLY A 89 -7.33 -14.81 6.66
N ASP A 90 -8.51 -15.21 7.16
CA ASP A 90 -9.28 -14.36 8.07
C ASP A 90 -8.70 -14.38 9.51
N TYR A 91 -7.90 -13.37 9.84
CA TYR A 91 -7.36 -13.15 11.18
C TYR A 91 -8.48 -12.88 12.21
N ALA A 92 -8.47 -13.63 13.32
CA ALA A 92 -9.45 -13.50 14.38
C ALA A 92 -9.22 -12.21 15.19
N PRO A 93 -10.28 -11.41 15.48
CA PRO A 93 -10.18 -10.26 16.38
C PRO A 93 -9.67 -10.67 17.77
N LEU A 94 -8.91 -9.79 18.41
CA LEU A 94 -8.40 -10.02 19.77
C LEU A 94 -9.51 -9.91 20.83
N SER A 95 -9.23 -10.44 22.03
CA SER A 95 -10.13 -10.35 23.18
C SER A 95 -10.41 -8.90 23.61
N GLU A 96 -11.48 -8.70 24.37
CA GLU A 96 -11.79 -7.41 24.96
C GLU A 96 -10.61 -6.86 25.77
N GLY A 97 -10.39 -5.54 25.71
CA GLY A 97 -9.21 -4.88 26.28
C GLY A 97 -7.98 -4.80 25.36
N CYS A 98 -7.92 -5.58 24.27
CA CYS A 98 -6.82 -5.55 23.30
C CYS A 98 -7.31 -5.14 21.89
N GLU A 99 -6.49 -4.47 21.10
CA GLU A 99 -6.72 -4.32 19.66
C GLU A 99 -5.46 -4.67 18.87
N ALA A 100 -5.65 -5.21 17.68
CA ALA A 100 -4.55 -5.53 16.79
C ALA A 100 -4.07 -4.26 16.06
N HIS A 101 -2.81 -4.25 15.65
CA HIS A 101 -2.24 -3.14 14.87
C HIS A 101 -3.03 -2.85 13.57
N TRP A 102 -3.59 -3.87 12.90
CA TRP A 102 -4.44 -3.64 11.72
C TRP A 102 -5.76 -2.90 12.06
N GLU A 103 -6.32 -3.05 13.27
CA GLU A 103 -7.51 -2.30 13.71
C GLU A 103 -7.18 -0.80 13.91
N VAL A 104 -5.94 -0.50 14.32
CA VAL A 104 -5.45 0.88 14.43
C VAL A 104 -5.33 1.51 13.04
N VAL A 105 -4.75 0.78 12.08
CA VAL A 105 -4.65 1.23 10.69
C VAL A 105 -6.03 1.40 10.03
N GLU A 106 -6.96 0.47 10.26
CA GLU A 106 -8.36 0.55 9.81
C GLU A 106 -8.99 1.89 10.22
N ARG A 107 -8.82 2.24 11.50
CA ARG A 107 -9.36 3.46 12.09
C ARG A 107 -8.75 4.72 11.51
N MET A 108 -7.42 4.76 11.35
CA MET A 108 -6.73 5.91 10.74
C MET A 108 -7.19 6.15 9.30
N LEU A 109 -7.27 5.10 8.48
CA LEU A 109 -7.72 5.18 7.09
C LEU A 109 -9.19 5.60 6.99
N PHE A 110 -10.05 5.05 7.86
CA PHE A 110 -11.46 5.43 7.89
C PHE A 110 -11.62 6.90 8.29
N LEU A 111 -10.88 7.36 9.30
CA LEU A 111 -10.88 8.77 9.71
C LEU A 111 -10.40 9.69 8.57
N TYR A 112 -9.32 9.31 7.88
CA TYR A 112 -8.80 10.05 6.74
C TYR A 112 -9.86 10.19 5.63
N ALA A 113 -10.53 9.09 5.27
CA ALA A 113 -11.57 9.10 4.24
C ALA A 113 -12.76 9.99 4.61
N LYS A 114 -13.15 10.01 5.90
CA LYS A 114 -14.21 10.89 6.41
C LYS A 114 -13.83 12.36 6.38
N LEU A 115 -12.57 12.69 6.67
CA LEU A 115 -12.05 14.06 6.67
C LEU A 115 -11.78 14.59 5.25
N ASN A 116 -11.57 13.70 4.28
CA ASN A 116 -11.25 14.05 2.89
C ASN A 116 -12.28 13.51 1.89
N PRO A 117 -13.57 13.92 1.96
CA PRO A 117 -14.64 13.34 1.14
C PRO A 117 -14.48 13.56 -0.37
N GLY A 118 -13.65 14.53 -0.80
CA GLY A 118 -13.32 14.72 -2.21
C GLY A 118 -12.41 13.65 -2.80
N GLN A 119 -11.63 12.96 -1.96
CA GLN A 119 -10.76 11.84 -2.34
C GLN A 119 -11.33 10.49 -1.85
N GLY A 120 -11.80 10.46 -0.60
CA GLY A 120 -12.18 9.24 0.10
C GLY A 120 -10.99 8.30 0.36
N TYR A 121 -11.31 7.03 0.57
CA TYR A 121 -10.32 5.95 0.59
C TYR A 121 -10.13 5.39 -0.82
N VAL A 122 -8.88 5.10 -1.19
CA VAL A 122 -8.53 4.41 -2.43
C VAL A 122 -7.62 3.24 -2.09
N GLN A 123 -7.89 2.07 -2.68
CA GLN A 123 -7.06 0.88 -2.52
C GLN A 123 -5.59 1.21 -2.86
N GLY A 124 -4.67 0.81 -1.99
CA GLY A 124 -3.26 1.19 -2.06
C GLY A 124 -2.84 2.18 -0.98
N MET A 125 -3.77 2.98 -0.42
CA MET A 125 -3.48 3.83 0.74
C MET A 125 -3.03 3.03 1.96
N ASN A 126 -3.56 1.82 2.14
CA ASN A 126 -3.13 0.87 3.17
C ASN A 126 -1.63 0.53 3.06
N GLU A 127 -1.11 0.43 1.84
CA GLU A 127 0.30 0.12 1.56
C GLU A 127 1.24 1.31 1.79
N ILE A 128 0.68 2.53 1.87
CA ILE A 128 1.43 3.74 2.21
C ILE A 128 1.44 3.92 3.73
N ILE A 129 0.28 3.82 4.40
CA ILE A 129 0.20 4.05 5.85
C ILE A 129 0.89 2.93 6.66
N GLY A 130 0.92 1.69 6.12
CA GLY A 130 1.50 0.53 6.80
C GLY A 130 2.96 0.74 7.25
N PRO A 131 3.89 1.05 6.33
CA PRO A 131 5.28 1.35 6.68
C PRO A 131 5.43 2.52 7.66
N ILE A 132 4.69 3.62 7.47
CA ILE A 132 4.73 4.77 8.39
C ILE A 132 4.34 4.34 9.80
N TYR A 133 3.24 3.61 9.92
CA TYR A 133 2.73 3.17 11.22
C TYR A 133 3.70 2.21 11.89
N HIS A 134 4.23 1.24 11.13
CA HIS A 134 5.21 0.29 11.64
C HIS A 134 6.41 1.03 12.25
N THR A 135 7.04 1.95 11.52
CA THR A 135 8.18 2.74 12.01
C THR A 135 7.89 3.41 13.35
N PHE A 136 6.76 4.10 13.51
CA PHE A 136 6.42 4.75 14.78
C PHE A 136 6.07 3.76 15.90
N ALA A 137 5.39 2.66 15.57
CA ALA A 137 4.90 1.70 16.55
C ALA A 137 6.00 0.76 17.06
N ILE A 138 7.15 0.67 16.40
CA ILE A 138 8.32 -0.09 16.87
C ILE A 138 9.45 0.80 17.41
N ASP A 139 9.22 2.10 17.57
CA ASP A 139 10.22 3.04 18.09
C ASP A 139 10.84 2.52 19.40
N ALA A 140 12.14 2.74 19.62
CA ALA A 140 12.82 2.30 20.83
C ALA A 140 12.27 3.01 22.08
N ASP A 141 11.87 4.28 21.94
CA ASP A 141 11.29 5.08 23.00
C ASP A 141 9.80 4.75 23.19
N LYS A 142 9.45 4.37 24.41
CA LYS A 142 8.07 4.06 24.79
C LYS A 142 7.15 5.28 24.70
N GLU A 143 7.67 6.48 24.98
CA GLU A 143 6.90 7.72 24.90
C GLU A 143 6.46 7.99 23.46
N TYR A 144 7.35 7.77 22.48
CA TYR A 144 7.02 7.91 21.07
C TYR A 144 6.04 6.84 20.59
N ARG A 145 6.22 5.57 20.99
CA ARG A 145 5.27 4.50 20.65
C ARG A 145 3.84 4.78 21.14
N GLN A 146 3.68 5.44 22.29
CA GLN A 146 2.36 5.81 22.82
C GLN A 146 1.62 6.79 21.89
N HIS A 147 2.36 7.59 21.11
CA HIS A 147 1.80 8.57 20.18
C HIS A 147 1.77 8.08 18.72
N ALA A 148 2.20 6.85 18.45
CA ALA A 148 2.38 6.31 17.11
C ALA A 148 1.14 6.41 16.20
N GLU A 149 -0.07 6.20 16.73
CA GLU A 149 -1.31 6.37 15.93
C GLU A 149 -1.51 7.81 15.46
N ALA A 150 -1.35 8.78 16.36
CA ALA A 150 -1.58 10.19 16.03
C ALA A 150 -0.50 10.72 15.08
N ASP A 151 0.77 10.41 15.38
CA ASP A 151 1.90 10.85 14.57
C ASP A 151 1.86 10.22 13.18
N CYS A 152 1.54 8.92 13.10
CA CYS A 152 1.31 8.25 11.82
C CYS A 152 0.19 8.91 11.03
N PHE A 153 -0.95 9.21 11.65
CA PHE A 153 -2.08 9.84 10.96
C PHE A 153 -1.71 11.19 10.33
N PHE A 154 -0.98 12.05 11.04
CA PHE A 154 -0.57 13.35 10.50
C PHE A 154 0.54 13.23 9.46
N CYS A 155 1.54 12.37 9.67
CA CYS A 155 2.58 12.10 8.67
C CYS A 155 1.98 11.53 7.38
N PHE A 156 1.07 10.56 7.49
CA PHE A 156 0.32 10.01 6.37
C PHE A 156 -0.49 11.08 5.65
N THR A 157 -1.20 11.94 6.39
CA THR A 157 -1.99 13.03 5.79
C THR A 157 -1.13 14.02 5.01
N ASN A 158 0.05 14.37 5.55
CA ASN A 158 1.00 15.24 4.86
C ASN A 158 1.54 14.60 3.58
N LEU A 159 1.95 13.33 3.64
CA LEU A 159 2.42 12.60 2.46
C LEU A 159 1.31 12.50 1.41
N MET A 160 0.09 12.13 1.84
CA MET A 160 -1.06 12.04 0.95
C MET A 160 -1.39 13.36 0.27
N ALA A 161 -1.17 14.52 0.91
CA ALA A 161 -1.36 15.81 0.27
C ALA A 161 -0.40 16.02 -0.93
N GLU A 162 0.80 15.46 -0.88
CA GLU A 162 1.78 15.51 -1.98
C GLU A 162 1.48 14.48 -3.08
N ILE A 163 1.06 13.26 -2.72
CA ILE A 163 0.86 12.15 -3.68
C ILE A 163 -0.61 11.94 -4.11
N ARG A 164 -1.54 12.78 -3.64
CA ARG A 164 -2.98 12.65 -3.91
C ARG A 164 -3.29 12.49 -5.40
N ASP A 165 -2.59 13.24 -6.23
CA ASP A 165 -2.85 13.29 -7.67
C ASP A 165 -2.56 11.94 -8.35
N PHE A 166 -1.79 11.05 -7.73
CA PHE A 166 -1.57 9.67 -8.20
C PHE A 166 -2.79 8.76 -7.99
N PHE A 167 -3.71 9.13 -7.09
CA PHE A 167 -4.91 8.34 -6.75
C PHE A 167 -6.19 8.86 -7.40
N ILE A 168 -6.13 10.01 -8.09
CA ILE A 168 -7.29 10.62 -8.73
C ILE A 168 -7.18 10.44 -10.24
N ARG A 169 -8.00 9.53 -10.79
CA ARG A 169 -8.04 9.23 -12.23
C ARG A 169 -8.20 10.46 -13.13
N THR A 170 -8.94 11.48 -12.67
CA THR A 170 -9.13 12.73 -13.45
C THR A 170 -7.86 13.59 -13.53
N LEU A 171 -6.85 13.29 -12.72
CA LEU A 171 -5.56 13.98 -12.69
C LEU A 171 -4.45 13.15 -13.38
N ASP A 172 -4.75 11.96 -13.91
CA ASP A 172 -3.73 11.09 -14.50
C ASP A 172 -2.93 11.78 -15.63
N GLU A 173 -3.54 12.71 -16.35
CA GLU A 173 -2.94 13.45 -17.48
C GLU A 173 -2.25 14.76 -17.08
N THR A 174 -2.31 15.19 -15.81
CA THR A 174 -1.64 16.42 -15.36
C THR A 174 -0.14 16.21 -15.20
N GLU A 175 0.62 17.31 -15.09
CA GLU A 175 2.07 17.26 -14.78
C GLU A 175 2.36 16.68 -13.39
N SER A 176 1.38 16.67 -12.49
CA SER A 176 1.43 15.99 -11.19
C SER A 176 0.87 14.56 -11.22
N GLY A 177 0.34 14.13 -12.37
CA GLY A 177 -0.34 12.86 -12.55
C GLY A 177 0.60 11.68 -12.76
N ILE A 178 0.03 10.48 -12.59
CA ILE A 178 0.78 9.24 -12.72
C ILE A 178 1.30 8.97 -14.14
N ASN A 179 0.58 9.38 -15.20
CA ASN A 179 1.07 9.19 -16.58
C ASN A 179 2.29 10.05 -16.86
N TYR A 180 2.35 11.26 -16.31
CA TYR A 180 3.52 12.12 -16.44
C TYR A 180 4.75 11.50 -15.77
N MET A 181 4.60 10.97 -14.55
CA MET A 181 5.66 10.23 -13.84
C MET A 181 6.16 9.01 -14.63
N MET A 182 5.25 8.22 -15.21
CA MET A 182 5.59 7.08 -16.06
C MET A 182 6.31 7.52 -17.36
N SER A 183 5.92 8.65 -17.95
CA SER A 183 6.62 9.22 -19.10
C SER A 183 8.04 9.64 -18.75
N LYS A 184 8.24 10.32 -17.60
CA LYS A 184 9.58 10.66 -17.12
C LYS A 184 10.45 9.43 -16.88
N LEU A 185 9.89 8.35 -16.34
CA LEU A 185 10.58 7.08 -16.20
C LEU A 185 11.01 6.51 -17.56
N CYS A 186 10.12 6.50 -18.55
CA CYS A 186 10.45 6.11 -19.92
C CYS A 186 11.62 6.91 -20.49
N ASP A 187 11.58 8.23 -20.36
CA ASP A 187 12.63 9.11 -20.86
C ASP A 187 13.94 8.94 -20.09
N CYS A 188 13.87 8.64 -18.79
CA CYS A 188 15.03 8.31 -17.98
C CYS A 188 15.70 7.02 -18.46
N VAL A 189 14.93 5.95 -18.69
CA VAL A 189 15.45 4.69 -19.23
C VAL A 189 16.04 4.91 -20.62
N LYS A 190 15.34 5.64 -21.50
CA LYS A 190 15.81 5.94 -22.87
C LYS A 190 17.16 6.63 -22.90
N ARG A 191 17.39 7.58 -21.99
CA ARG A 191 18.65 8.33 -21.91
C ARG A 191 19.80 7.49 -21.36
N ASN A 192 19.54 6.65 -20.36
CA ASN A 192 20.58 5.88 -19.69
C ASN A 192 20.89 4.54 -20.38
N ASP A 193 19.89 3.88 -20.97
CA ASP A 193 20.07 2.66 -21.77
C ASP A 193 19.08 2.61 -22.96
N PRO A 194 19.47 3.17 -24.12
CA PRO A 194 18.66 3.14 -25.32
C PRO A 194 18.34 1.73 -25.82
N ALA A 195 19.18 0.73 -25.51
CA ALA A 195 18.99 -0.64 -25.97
C ALA A 195 17.84 -1.30 -25.21
N VAL A 196 17.82 -1.17 -23.87
CA VAL A 196 16.69 -1.63 -23.04
C VAL A 196 15.41 -0.91 -23.43
N TRP A 197 15.45 0.41 -23.57
CA TRP A 197 14.27 1.17 -24.01
C TRP A 197 13.72 0.68 -25.36
N THR A 198 14.61 0.46 -26.33
CA THR A 198 14.22 -0.03 -27.66
C THR A 198 13.62 -1.43 -27.59
N GLN A 199 14.15 -2.31 -26.73
CA GLN A 199 13.60 -3.64 -26.53
C GLN A 199 12.18 -3.60 -25.96
N LEU A 200 11.96 -2.79 -24.90
CA LEU A 200 10.63 -2.61 -24.32
C LEU A 200 9.65 -2.01 -25.34
N ALA A 201 10.09 -1.02 -26.12
CA ALA A 201 9.28 -0.40 -27.16
C ALA A 201 8.93 -1.38 -28.30
N ARG A 202 9.88 -2.21 -28.75
CA ARG A 202 9.65 -3.25 -29.78
C ARG A 202 8.65 -4.30 -29.34
N GLN A 203 8.64 -4.63 -28.04
CA GLN A 203 7.69 -5.56 -27.45
C GLN A 203 6.33 -4.92 -27.13
N GLU A 204 6.17 -3.62 -27.39
CA GLU A 204 4.99 -2.82 -26.97
C GLU A 204 4.73 -2.93 -25.45
N LEU A 205 5.79 -3.13 -24.66
CA LEU A 205 5.72 -3.28 -23.22
C LEU A 205 5.62 -1.89 -22.58
N ARG A 206 4.38 -1.46 -22.35
CA ARG A 206 4.08 -0.12 -21.84
C ARG A 206 4.35 0.00 -20.34
N PRO A 207 4.81 1.17 -19.84
CA PRO A 207 5.05 1.41 -18.41
C PRO A 207 3.88 1.09 -17.49
N GLN A 208 2.65 1.33 -17.95
CA GLN A 208 1.43 1.06 -17.18
C GLN A 208 1.35 -0.38 -16.66
N TYR A 209 1.99 -1.33 -17.36
CA TYR A 209 1.95 -2.74 -16.98
C TYR A 209 2.86 -3.09 -15.80
N TYR A 210 3.86 -2.27 -15.47
CA TYR A 210 4.81 -2.56 -14.40
C TYR A 210 5.05 -1.38 -13.44
N SER A 211 5.22 -0.16 -13.96
CA SER A 211 5.64 0.98 -13.13
C SER A 211 4.50 1.75 -12.50
N PHE A 212 3.23 1.50 -12.88
CA PHE A 212 2.09 2.19 -12.27
C PHE A 212 2.10 2.00 -10.76
N ARG A 213 2.12 0.74 -10.32
CA ARG A 213 2.14 0.37 -8.90
C ARG A 213 3.42 0.84 -8.19
N TRP A 214 4.56 0.74 -8.87
CA TRP A 214 5.85 1.19 -8.35
C TRP A 214 5.81 2.67 -7.93
N LEU A 215 5.23 3.50 -8.78
CA LEU A 215 5.18 4.95 -8.59
C LEU A 215 4.04 5.36 -7.66
N THR A 216 2.84 4.80 -7.82
CA THR A 216 1.68 5.17 -6.96
C THR A 216 1.86 4.74 -5.52
N LEU A 217 2.54 3.61 -5.27
CA LEU A 217 2.74 3.05 -3.93
C LEU A 217 4.16 3.28 -3.38
N LEU A 218 4.96 4.13 -4.03
CA LEU A 218 6.34 4.42 -3.61
C LEU A 218 7.15 3.13 -3.34
N LEU A 219 6.97 2.13 -4.21
CA LEU A 219 7.59 0.80 -4.18
C LEU A 219 7.21 -0.10 -3.00
N SER A 220 6.21 0.25 -2.18
CA SER A 220 5.90 -0.48 -0.95
C SER A 220 5.43 -1.93 -1.14
N GLN A 221 4.97 -2.30 -2.35
CA GLN A 221 4.61 -3.67 -2.70
C GLN A 221 5.68 -4.42 -3.52
N GLU A 222 6.83 -3.81 -3.81
CA GLU A 222 7.92 -4.49 -4.54
C GLU A 222 8.98 -5.06 -3.59
N PHE A 223 9.06 -4.53 -2.38
CA PHE A 223 10.11 -4.83 -1.42
C PHE A 223 9.52 -5.25 -0.08
N SER A 224 10.33 -5.94 0.72
CA SER A 224 9.97 -6.28 2.10
C SER A 224 9.82 -5.02 2.95
N LEU A 225 9.07 -5.06 4.04
CA LEU A 225 8.84 -3.86 4.86
C LEU A 225 10.15 -3.16 5.30
N PRO A 226 11.19 -3.86 5.79
CA PRO A 226 12.47 -3.23 6.12
C PRO A 226 13.16 -2.56 4.92
N ASP A 227 13.05 -3.17 3.74
CA ASP A 227 13.61 -2.63 2.51
C ASP A 227 12.84 -1.38 2.04
N VAL A 228 11.52 -1.36 2.20
CA VAL A 228 10.67 -0.19 1.92
C VAL A 228 11.06 0.97 2.84
N GLU A 229 11.19 0.71 4.15
CA GLU A 229 11.65 1.72 5.12
C GLU A 229 13.03 2.27 4.70
N ARG A 230 13.97 1.40 4.30
CA ARG A 230 15.30 1.81 3.85
C ARG A 230 15.27 2.66 2.57
N ILE A 231 14.39 2.33 1.62
CA ILE A 231 14.16 3.15 0.42
C ILE A 231 13.57 4.51 0.83
N TRP A 232 12.62 4.50 1.75
CA TRP A 232 11.91 5.69 2.20
C TRP A 232 12.78 6.65 3.01
N ASP A 233 13.75 6.16 3.78
CA ASP A 233 14.79 7.00 4.40
C ASP A 233 15.47 7.89 3.35
N SER A 234 15.83 7.27 2.23
CA SER A 234 16.51 7.92 1.11
C SER A 234 15.60 8.88 0.38
N LEU A 235 14.36 8.43 0.16
CA LEU A 235 13.34 9.19 -0.55
C LEU A 235 12.95 10.46 0.21
N PHE A 236 12.65 10.36 1.50
CA PHE A 236 12.21 11.51 2.31
C PHE A 236 13.34 12.46 2.69
N ALA A 237 14.60 11.97 2.71
CA ALA A 237 15.78 12.81 2.84
C ALA A 237 16.04 13.70 1.60
N ASP A 238 15.54 13.32 0.42
CA ASP A 238 15.73 14.08 -0.82
C ASP A 238 14.63 15.16 -1.00
N PRO A 239 14.98 16.45 -1.18
CA PRO A 239 14.02 17.51 -1.49
C PRO A 239 13.26 17.30 -2.81
N GLN A 240 13.86 16.57 -3.76
CA GLN A 240 13.31 16.19 -5.05
C GLN A 240 12.94 14.71 -5.08
N ARG A 241 12.41 14.19 -3.96
CA ARG A 241 12.03 12.79 -3.74
C ARG A 241 11.33 12.12 -4.92
N PHE A 242 10.35 12.76 -5.57
CA PHE A 242 9.62 12.14 -6.68
C PHE A 242 10.47 12.02 -7.95
N GLU A 243 11.44 12.92 -8.15
CA GLU A 243 12.45 12.75 -9.19
C GLU A 243 13.44 11.64 -8.81
N PHE A 244 13.85 11.58 -7.54
CA PHE A 244 14.69 10.50 -7.05
C PHE A 244 14.02 9.12 -7.17
N LEU A 245 12.71 9.02 -6.92
CA LEU A 245 11.92 7.81 -7.15
C LEU A 245 12.00 7.35 -8.61
N ILE A 246 11.99 8.27 -9.58
CA ILE A 246 12.17 7.93 -11.00
C ILE A 246 13.56 7.32 -11.23
N TYR A 247 14.60 7.85 -10.58
CA TYR A 247 15.95 7.27 -10.65
C TYR A 247 16.02 5.88 -10.03
N ILE A 248 15.33 5.63 -8.91
CA ILE A 248 15.23 4.31 -8.29
C ILE A 248 14.53 3.32 -9.24
N CYS A 249 13.37 3.68 -9.78
CA CYS A 249 12.66 2.83 -10.74
C CYS A 249 13.49 2.58 -12.01
N CYS A 250 14.23 3.58 -12.49
CA CYS A 250 15.14 3.43 -13.63
C CYS A 250 16.29 2.46 -13.28
N ALA A 251 16.91 2.62 -12.12
CA ALA A 251 17.96 1.73 -11.62
C ALA A 251 17.49 0.27 -11.56
N MET A 252 16.28 0.01 -11.03
CA MET A 252 15.67 -1.32 -11.01
C MET A 252 15.64 -1.95 -12.41
N ILE A 253 15.17 -1.21 -13.42
CA ILE A 253 15.10 -1.69 -14.81
C ILE A 253 16.49 -1.98 -15.38
N LEU A 254 17.46 -1.09 -15.13
CA LEU A 254 18.82 -1.24 -15.65
C LEU A 254 19.59 -2.40 -14.99
N LEU A 255 19.30 -2.70 -13.73
CA LEU A 255 19.93 -3.81 -13.01
C LEU A 255 19.48 -5.19 -13.52
N VAL A 256 18.30 -5.27 -14.15
CA VAL A 256 17.80 -6.49 -14.81
C VAL A 256 17.95 -6.46 -16.34
N ARG A 257 18.82 -5.58 -16.85
CA ARG A 257 19.07 -5.36 -18.28
C ARG A 257 19.27 -6.63 -19.08
N GLU A 258 20.16 -7.52 -18.65
CA GLU A 258 20.52 -8.73 -19.41
C GLU A 258 19.32 -9.66 -19.58
N ASN A 259 18.47 -9.76 -18.56
CA ASN A 259 17.21 -10.51 -18.62
C ASN A 259 16.23 -9.84 -19.59
N LEU A 260 16.11 -8.51 -19.58
CA LEU A 260 15.22 -7.78 -20.48
C LEU A 260 15.60 -7.92 -21.96
N LEU A 261 16.90 -7.83 -22.26
CA LEU A 261 17.41 -7.91 -23.63
C LEU A 261 17.30 -9.33 -24.21
N SER A 262 17.42 -10.35 -23.37
CA SER A 262 17.29 -11.75 -23.78
C SER A 262 15.86 -12.28 -23.74
N GLY A 263 14.98 -11.67 -22.94
CA GLY A 263 13.60 -12.08 -22.73
C GLY A 263 12.62 -11.62 -23.80
N ASP A 264 11.50 -12.33 -23.90
CA ASP A 264 10.33 -11.96 -24.71
C ASP A 264 9.33 -11.11 -23.91
N PHE A 265 8.24 -10.68 -24.54
CA PHE A 265 7.21 -9.85 -23.89
C PHE A 265 6.69 -10.48 -22.58
N ALA A 266 6.32 -11.76 -22.61
CA ALA A 266 5.73 -12.43 -21.45
C ALA A 266 6.72 -12.55 -20.29
N SER A 267 7.97 -12.92 -20.58
CA SER A 267 9.03 -13.02 -19.58
C SER A 267 9.37 -11.66 -18.97
N ASN A 268 9.46 -10.61 -19.81
CA ASN A 268 9.81 -9.26 -19.36
C ASN A 268 8.70 -8.60 -18.55
N VAL A 269 7.42 -8.77 -18.94
CA VAL A 269 6.29 -8.29 -18.14
C VAL A 269 6.30 -8.96 -16.77
N LYS A 270 6.47 -10.29 -16.73
CA LYS A 270 6.53 -11.03 -15.46
C LYS A 270 7.70 -10.59 -14.59
N LEU A 271 8.88 -10.40 -15.18
CA LEU A 271 10.07 -9.95 -14.48
C LEU A 271 9.87 -8.58 -13.83
N LEU A 272 9.23 -7.64 -14.53
CA LEU A 272 8.98 -6.30 -14.01
C LEU A 272 7.77 -6.24 -13.07
N GLN A 273 6.78 -7.11 -13.21
CA GLN A 273 5.65 -7.21 -12.26
C GLN A 273 6.00 -7.94 -10.97
N SER A 274 7.02 -8.80 -11.01
CA SER A 274 7.53 -9.56 -9.87
C SER A 274 9.03 -9.40 -9.82
N PHE A 275 9.47 -8.21 -9.39
CA PHE A 275 10.87 -7.83 -9.38
C PHE A 275 11.69 -8.84 -8.55
N PRO A 276 12.84 -9.31 -9.07
CA PRO A 276 13.64 -10.29 -8.34
C PRO A 276 14.19 -9.68 -7.04
N PRO A 277 14.30 -10.47 -5.95
CA PRO A 277 14.92 -10.02 -4.72
C PRO A 277 16.33 -9.49 -4.99
N MET A 278 16.59 -8.25 -4.54
CA MET A 278 17.84 -7.55 -4.80
C MET A 278 18.17 -6.66 -3.61
N ASP A 279 19.46 -6.52 -3.32
CA ASP A 279 19.94 -5.61 -2.28
C ASP A 279 19.54 -4.16 -2.63
N VAL A 280 18.75 -3.55 -1.76
CA VAL A 280 18.31 -2.16 -1.86
C VAL A 280 19.50 -1.20 -2.02
N SER A 281 20.63 -1.48 -1.36
CA SER A 281 21.83 -0.65 -1.44
C SER A 281 22.37 -0.58 -2.87
N LEU A 282 22.31 -1.69 -3.63
CA LEU A 282 22.70 -1.73 -5.03
C LEU A 282 21.78 -0.85 -5.89
N ILE A 283 20.48 -0.91 -5.64
CA ILE A 283 19.47 -0.12 -6.36
C ILE A 283 19.69 1.38 -6.07
N LEU A 284 19.84 1.75 -4.80
CA LEU A 284 20.01 3.13 -4.38
C LEU A 284 21.33 3.72 -4.89
N ASN A 285 22.44 2.97 -4.82
CA ASN A 285 23.72 3.40 -5.38
C ASN A 285 23.59 3.65 -6.89
N LYS A 286 22.91 2.75 -7.61
CA LYS A 286 22.67 2.92 -9.04
C LYS A 286 21.78 4.13 -9.34
N ALA A 287 20.77 4.39 -8.52
CA ALA A 287 19.91 5.57 -8.64
C ALA A 287 20.70 6.87 -8.46
N VAL A 288 21.63 6.91 -7.49
CA VAL A 288 22.52 8.06 -7.27
C VAL A 288 23.46 8.28 -8.45
N GLU A 289 24.02 7.21 -9.04
CA GLU A 289 24.83 7.32 -10.28
C GLU A 289 24.05 7.97 -11.42
N ILE A 290 22.79 7.55 -11.62
CA ILE A 290 21.90 8.09 -12.66
C ILE A 290 21.60 9.57 -12.39
N SER A 291 21.28 9.91 -11.14
CA SER A 291 21.00 11.28 -10.71
C SER A 291 22.20 12.21 -10.96
N ASN A 292 23.40 11.79 -10.58
CA ASN A 292 24.64 12.56 -10.78
C ASN A 292 24.96 12.77 -12.27
N SER A 293 24.68 11.78 -13.11
CA SER A 293 24.87 11.89 -14.56
C SER A 293 23.91 12.90 -15.19
N HIS A 294 22.78 13.18 -14.54
CA HIS A 294 21.80 14.15 -15.01
C HIS A 294 22.09 15.58 -14.54
N CYS A 295 22.77 15.76 -13.40
CA CYS A 295 22.94 17.07 -12.78
C CYS A 295 24.41 17.44 -12.54
N SER A 296 24.95 18.38 -13.32
CA SER A 296 26.29 18.93 -13.10
C SER A 296 26.42 19.80 -11.82
N GLN A 297 25.40 19.90 -10.96
CA GLN A 297 25.41 20.77 -9.75
C GLN A 297 24.66 20.25 -8.51
N HIS A 298 24.18 19.01 -8.44
CA HIS A 298 23.54 18.48 -7.23
C HIS A 298 24.46 17.54 -6.46
N THR A 299 25.46 18.12 -5.77
CA THR A 299 26.39 17.32 -4.96
C THR A 299 26.59 17.97 -3.61
N THR A 300 25.78 17.60 -2.61
CA THR A 300 26.25 17.71 -1.20
C THR A 300 25.49 16.86 -0.17
N PHE A 301 24.24 16.43 -0.40
CA PHE A 301 23.46 15.81 0.68
C PHE A 301 23.50 14.26 0.70
N LEU A 302 23.20 13.60 -0.43
CA LEU A 302 23.13 12.13 -0.46
C LEU A 302 24.49 11.46 -0.22
N GLN A 303 25.60 11.98 -0.77
CA GLN A 303 26.94 11.40 -0.57
C GLN A 303 27.45 11.34 0.89
N LYS A 304 26.79 12.02 1.85
CA LYS A 304 27.17 11.97 3.27
C LYS A 304 26.47 10.87 4.07
N HIS A 305 25.43 10.25 3.51
CA HIS A 305 24.54 9.35 4.24
C HIS A 305 24.39 7.95 3.59
N PHE A 306 25.15 7.68 2.52
CA PHE A 306 25.30 6.34 1.90
C PHE A 306 26.78 5.93 1.89
#